data_AF-A0A7C9CCV1-F1
#
_entry.id   AF-A0A7C9CCV1-F1
#
_cell.length_a   1.000
_cell.length_b   1.000
_cell.length_c   1.000
_cell.angle_alpha   90.00
_cell.angle_beta   90.00
_cell.angle_gamma   90.00
#
_symmetry.space_group_name_H-M   'P 1'
#
loop_
_entity.id
_entity.type
_entity.pdbx_description
1 polymer ?
#
loop_
_entity_poly.entity_id
_entity_poly.type
_entity_poly.pdbx_seq_one_letter_code
_entity_poly.pdbx_strand_id
1 'polypeptide(L)'
;MDYTASRPRIMDHDVTLQEIQQFFVDYMINDTLGTISNAHLILADQEPEKALSAKCLRLASLHSMAVDFAKTGAPAEMPRALKPREYPDFMERWDKPTYKSQGALGKLYRITVASTIPRSDFIWSEEAAQAAYDRELEAPGFEAFIDTAKSYKDMYIDKMSALLTFYGANSEDEILTGNLRSKSMYLQKDNRRYTEMRDRILVSVKSLQREAKGWFENSCKLEERQRMASAWYHVTYHPSHCQDSGNCLSFPWTVGDVLLTIKSANRKKR
;
A
#
# COMPACT_ATOMS: atom_id res chain seq x y z
N MET A 1 34.74 -8.25 2.28
CA MET A 1 33.66 -9.01 2.93
C MET A 1 34.15 -10.45 2.96
N ASP A 2 34.83 -10.84 4.04
CA ASP A 2 35.39 -12.18 4.18
C ASP A 2 34.31 -13.07 4.81
N TYR A 3 33.36 -13.50 3.98
CA TYR A 3 32.33 -14.44 4.39
C TYR A 3 32.83 -15.87 4.18
N THR A 4 33.00 -16.61 5.28
CA THR A 4 33.25 -18.05 5.22
C THR A 4 31.91 -18.77 5.17
N ALA A 5 31.50 -19.18 3.96
CA ALA A 5 30.26 -19.92 3.77
C ALA A 5 30.24 -21.19 4.63
N SER A 6 29.09 -21.46 5.25
CA SER A 6 28.88 -22.71 5.98
C SER A 6 29.05 -23.90 5.04
N ARG A 7 29.74 -24.95 5.47
CA ARG A 7 29.95 -26.13 4.63
C ARG A 7 28.58 -26.75 4.30
N PRO A 8 28.25 -26.98 3.02
CA PRO A 8 27.02 -27.68 2.67
C PRO A 8 27.04 -29.08 3.28
N ARG A 9 25.87 -29.61 3.62
CA ARG A 9 25.73 -31.00 4.03
C ARG A 9 26.08 -31.91 2.85
N ILE A 10 27.32 -32.39 2.83
CA ILE A 10 27.78 -33.36 1.83
C ILE A 10 27.31 -34.74 2.29
N MET A 11 26.49 -35.39 1.46
CA MET A 11 26.04 -36.76 1.68
C MET A 11 26.91 -37.68 0.83
N ASP A 12 27.21 -38.85 1.35
CA ASP A 12 28.05 -39.89 0.71
C ASP A 12 27.26 -40.80 -0.25
N HIS A 13 26.00 -40.47 -0.51
CA HIS A 13 25.07 -41.25 -1.32
C HIS A 13 24.11 -40.35 -2.11
N ASP A 14 23.40 -40.95 -3.07
CA ASP A 14 22.39 -40.27 -3.88
C ASP A 14 21.18 -39.87 -3.03
N VAL A 15 20.74 -38.62 -3.19
CA VAL A 15 19.62 -38.05 -2.42
C VAL A 15 18.32 -38.81 -2.70
N THR A 16 17.69 -39.31 -1.65
CA THR A 16 16.43 -40.05 -1.73
C THR A 16 15.20 -39.14 -1.61
N LEU A 17 14.03 -39.60 -2.09
CA LEU A 17 12.79 -38.84 -1.95
C LEU A 17 12.39 -38.64 -0.48
N GLN A 18 12.67 -39.62 0.39
CA GLN A 18 12.39 -39.49 1.83
C GLN A 18 13.20 -38.38 2.48
N GLU A 19 14.48 -38.21 2.09
CA GLU A 19 15.34 -37.15 2.62
C GLU A 19 14.91 -35.76 2.16
N ILE A 20 14.41 -35.64 0.92
CA ILE A 20 13.80 -34.40 0.45
C ILE A 20 12.58 -34.06 1.31
N GLN A 21 11.69 -35.03 1.55
CA GLN A 21 10.50 -34.82 2.40
C GLN A 21 10.89 -34.41 3.83
N GLN A 22 11.88 -35.09 4.42
CA GLN A 22 12.38 -34.76 5.74
C GLN A 22 12.99 -33.35 5.78
N PHE A 23 13.78 -32.99 4.78
CA PHE A 23 14.36 -31.65 4.69
C PHE A 23 13.29 -30.56 4.60
N PHE A 24 12.21 -30.77 3.85
CA PHE A 24 11.09 -29.82 3.81
C PHE A 24 10.48 -29.59 5.19
N VAL A 25 10.27 -30.67 5.95
CA VAL A 25 9.75 -30.59 7.33
C VAL A 25 10.74 -29.86 8.24
N ASP A 26 12.01 -30.23 8.18
CA ASP A 26 13.08 -29.60 8.97
C ASP A 26 13.21 -28.11 8.63
N TYR A 27 13.07 -27.74 7.36
CA TYR A 27 13.10 -26.36 6.91
C TYR A 27 11.94 -25.55 7.48
N MET A 28 10.71 -26.08 7.41
CA MET A 28 9.52 -25.42 7.95
C MET A 28 9.59 -25.22 9.47
N ILE A 29 10.21 -26.14 10.21
CA ILE A 29 10.35 -26.05 11.67
C ILE A 29 11.45 -25.06 12.07
N ASN A 30 12.55 -25.02 11.32
CA ASN A 30 13.77 -24.31 11.72
C ASN A 30 14.01 -22.99 10.96
N ASP A 31 13.02 -22.46 10.23
CA ASP A 31 13.11 -21.13 9.63
C ASP A 31 13.12 -20.03 10.70
N THR A 32 14.31 -19.62 11.11
CA THR A 32 14.54 -18.60 12.14
C THR A 32 14.93 -17.23 11.56
N LEU A 33 14.94 -17.07 10.23
CA LEU A 33 15.44 -15.89 9.54
C LEU A 33 14.77 -14.61 10.02
N GLY A 34 13.43 -14.59 10.00
CA GLY A 34 12.64 -13.45 10.47
C GLY A 34 12.81 -13.16 11.96
N THR A 35 12.99 -14.20 12.78
CA THR A 35 13.23 -14.04 14.23
C THR A 35 14.59 -13.39 14.49
N ILE A 36 15.64 -13.84 13.81
CA ILE A 36 17.00 -13.30 13.95
C ILE A 36 17.05 -11.85 13.45
N SER A 37 16.41 -11.54 12.31
CA SER A 37 16.33 -10.18 11.78
C SER A 37 15.65 -9.22 12.76
N ASN A 38 14.52 -9.62 13.34
CA ASN A 38 13.82 -8.81 14.35
C ASN A 38 14.68 -8.61 15.60
N ALA A 39 15.36 -9.65 16.08
CA ALA A 39 16.26 -9.54 17.22
C ALA A 39 17.41 -8.55 16.95
N HIS A 40 17.97 -8.58 15.73
CA HIS A 40 19.03 -7.66 15.33
C HIS A 40 18.54 -6.21 15.33
N LEU A 41 17.36 -5.95 14.77
CA LEU A 41 16.75 -4.62 14.76
C LEU A 41 16.56 -4.06 16.18
N ILE A 42 16.05 -4.89 17.10
CA ILE A 42 15.78 -4.50 18.48
C ILE A 42 17.08 -4.25 19.24
N LEU A 43 18.04 -5.18 19.19
CA LEU A 43 19.30 -5.01 19.91
C LEU A 43 20.12 -3.84 19.34
N ALA A 44 20.09 -3.60 18.04
CA ALA A 44 20.78 -2.46 17.44
C ALA A 44 20.17 -1.10 17.86
N ASP A 45 18.89 -1.07 18.26
CA ASP A 45 18.25 0.13 18.80
C ASP A 45 18.59 0.36 20.28
N GLN A 46 18.87 -0.71 21.04
CA GLN A 46 19.17 -0.66 22.48
C GLN A 46 20.67 -0.47 22.78
N GLU A 47 21.55 -1.07 21.99
CA GLU A 47 22.99 -1.09 22.26
C GLU A 47 23.66 0.24 21.87
N PRO A 48 24.64 0.74 22.66
CA PRO A 48 25.29 2.03 22.40
C PRO A 48 26.06 2.05 21.07
N GLU A 49 26.69 0.92 20.71
CA GLU A 49 27.39 0.73 19.43
C GLU A 49 26.44 0.33 18.29
N LYS A 50 25.14 0.23 18.56
CA LYS A 50 24.10 -0.14 17.60
C LYS A 50 24.44 -1.46 16.89
N ALA A 51 24.39 -1.47 15.57
CA ALA A 51 24.67 -2.63 14.72
C ALA A 51 26.12 -3.14 14.83
N LEU A 52 27.06 -2.34 15.35
CA LEU A 52 28.46 -2.74 15.54
C LEU A 52 28.71 -3.44 16.88
N SER A 53 27.71 -3.47 17.77
CA SER A 53 27.82 -4.20 19.03
C SER A 53 28.08 -5.69 18.79
N ALA A 54 28.84 -6.32 19.69
CA ALA A 54 29.18 -7.74 19.59
C ALA A 54 27.93 -8.66 19.46
N LYS A 55 26.82 -8.28 20.11
CA LYS A 55 25.54 -9.00 19.98
C LYS A 55 24.95 -8.88 18.57
N CYS A 56 24.96 -7.69 17.99
CA CYS A 56 24.46 -7.46 16.63
C CYS A 56 25.34 -8.13 15.57
N LEU A 57 26.67 -8.07 15.70
CA LEU A 57 27.59 -8.78 14.81
C LEU A 57 27.36 -10.30 14.84
N ARG A 58 27.12 -10.86 16.03
CA ARG A 58 26.76 -12.28 16.17
C ARG A 58 25.42 -12.60 15.52
N LEU A 59 24.41 -11.74 15.68
CA LEU A 59 23.13 -11.89 14.99
C LEU A 59 23.26 -11.76 13.47
N ALA A 60 24.12 -10.88 12.97
CA ALA A 60 24.40 -10.75 11.54
C ALA A 60 25.04 -12.03 10.97
N SER A 61 25.97 -12.63 11.70
CA SER A 61 26.54 -13.95 11.33
C SER A 61 25.47 -15.04 11.30
N LEU A 62 24.60 -15.10 12.32
CA LEU A 62 23.48 -16.06 12.35
C LEU A 62 22.47 -15.81 11.23
N HIS A 63 22.21 -14.54 10.91
CA HIS A 63 21.31 -14.16 9.82
C HIS A 63 21.85 -14.64 8.47
N SER A 64 23.17 -14.53 8.26
CA SER A 64 23.81 -15.07 7.05
C SER A 64 23.65 -16.59 6.95
N MET A 65 23.85 -17.31 8.06
CA MET A 65 23.62 -18.76 8.11
C MET A 65 22.15 -19.12 7.82
N ALA A 66 21.20 -18.36 8.38
CA ALA A 66 19.77 -18.60 8.17
C ALA A 66 19.34 -18.43 6.71
N VAL A 67 19.90 -17.46 5.98
CA VAL A 67 19.67 -17.27 4.54
C VAL A 67 20.18 -18.48 3.74
N ASP A 68 21.36 -18.99 4.10
CA ASP A 68 21.96 -20.15 3.43
C ASP A 68 21.39 -21.49 3.91
N PHE A 69 20.45 -21.51 4.87
CA PHE A 69 19.85 -22.74 5.38
C PHE A 69 19.20 -23.58 4.28
N ALA A 70 18.47 -22.95 3.35
CA ALA A 70 17.83 -23.61 2.22
C ALA A 70 18.83 -24.35 1.30
N LYS A 71 20.10 -23.92 1.29
CA LYS A 71 21.18 -24.49 0.45
C LYS A 71 22.06 -25.47 1.21
N THR A 72 22.32 -25.17 2.48
CA THR A 72 23.32 -25.89 3.29
C THR A 72 22.71 -26.98 4.14
N GLY A 73 21.41 -26.88 4.43
CA GLY A 73 20.71 -27.76 5.36
C GLY A 73 21.08 -27.56 6.83
N ALA A 74 21.87 -26.53 7.16
CA ALA A 74 22.30 -26.22 8.52
C ALA A 74 21.42 -25.11 9.13
N PRO A 75 20.62 -25.39 10.18
CA PRO A 75 19.76 -24.39 10.79
C PRO A 75 20.57 -23.39 11.62
N ALA A 76 20.13 -22.13 11.60
CA ALA A 76 20.71 -21.08 12.43
C ALA A 76 20.00 -21.04 13.79
N GLU A 77 20.67 -21.55 14.83
CA GLU A 77 20.14 -21.53 16.18
C GLU A 77 20.52 -20.23 16.91
N MET A 78 19.52 -19.39 17.22
CA MET A 78 19.75 -18.18 17.99
C MET A 78 19.82 -18.46 19.50
N PRO A 79 20.96 -18.16 20.17
CA PRO A 79 21.10 -18.33 21.61
C PRO A 79 20.04 -17.54 22.40
N ARG A 80 19.59 -18.10 23.54
CA ARG A 80 18.59 -17.44 24.41
C ARG A 80 19.02 -16.05 24.89
N ALA A 81 20.32 -15.82 25.05
CA ALA A 81 20.88 -14.53 25.47
C ALA A 81 20.70 -13.42 24.41
N LEU A 82 20.52 -13.77 23.13
CA LEU A 82 20.28 -12.81 22.04
C LEU A 82 18.78 -12.58 21.78
N LYS A 83 17.88 -13.26 22.49
CA LYS A 83 16.43 -13.07 22.36
C LYS A 83 16.00 -11.80 23.13
N PRO A 84 15.42 -10.79 22.44
CA PRO A 84 14.94 -9.59 23.13
C PRO A 84 13.76 -9.89 24.05
N ARG A 85 13.71 -9.18 25.18
CA ARG A 85 12.62 -9.27 26.17
C ARG A 85 11.62 -8.12 26.06
N GLU A 86 12.11 -6.97 25.62
CA GLU A 86 11.32 -5.75 25.41
C GLU A 86 11.47 -5.31 23.94
N TYR A 87 10.42 -4.69 23.41
CA TYR A 87 10.33 -4.31 22.00
C TYR A 87 10.21 -2.79 21.87
N PRO A 88 10.80 -2.17 20.84
CA PRO A 88 10.64 -0.73 20.64
C PRO A 88 9.20 -0.40 20.25
N ASP A 89 8.75 0.77 20.67
CA ASP A 89 7.40 1.31 20.44
C ASP A 89 6.97 1.29 18.97
N PHE A 90 7.91 1.53 18.04
CA PHE A 90 7.63 1.51 16.60
C PHE A 90 7.31 0.13 16.01
N MET A 91 7.50 -0.97 16.76
CA MET A 91 7.14 -2.32 16.30
C MET A 91 5.70 -2.73 16.66
N GLU A 92 4.95 -1.88 17.37
CA GLU A 92 3.51 -2.08 17.68
C GLU A 92 3.16 -3.45 18.30
N ARG A 93 4.08 -4.01 19.10
CA ARG A 93 3.88 -5.28 19.81
C ARG A 93 3.06 -5.09 21.09
N TRP A 94 1.76 -4.88 20.94
CA TRP A 94 0.83 -4.64 22.06
C TRP A 94 0.73 -5.81 23.06
N ASP A 95 1.11 -7.02 22.66
CA ASP A 95 1.11 -8.22 23.49
C ASP A 95 2.42 -8.43 24.28
N LYS A 96 3.42 -7.55 24.11
CA LYS A 96 4.74 -7.66 24.72
C LYS A 96 5.13 -6.39 25.48
N PRO A 97 6.07 -6.47 26.43
CA PRO A 97 6.67 -5.28 27.03
C PRO A 97 7.32 -4.40 25.97
N THR A 98 7.02 -3.10 26.00
CA THR A 98 7.53 -2.13 25.03
C THR A 98 8.30 -0.98 25.69
N TYR A 99 9.31 -0.45 25.00
CA TYR A 99 10.08 0.73 25.41
C TYR A 99 10.06 1.82 24.32
N LYS A 100 10.25 3.08 24.73
CA LYS A 100 10.29 4.23 23.81
C LYS A 100 11.68 4.32 23.14
N SER A 101 11.79 3.95 21.87
CA SER A 101 13.06 4.02 21.13
C SER A 101 13.55 5.45 20.99
N GLN A 102 14.83 5.71 21.27
CA GLN A 102 15.47 7.02 21.06
C GLN A 102 16.10 7.17 19.67
N GLY A 103 16.09 6.09 18.87
CA GLY A 103 16.62 6.04 17.52
C GLY A 103 15.78 6.83 16.51
N ALA A 104 16.31 6.94 15.29
CA ALA A 104 15.64 7.63 14.19
C ALA A 104 14.26 6.99 13.89
N LEU A 105 14.17 5.65 13.90
CA LEU A 105 12.92 4.93 13.64
C LEU A 105 11.84 5.27 14.67
N GLY A 106 12.15 5.22 15.97
CA GLY A 106 11.20 5.59 17.02
C GLY A 106 10.75 7.04 16.92
N LYS A 107 11.66 7.97 16.62
CA LYS A 107 11.32 9.39 16.43
C LYS A 107 10.39 9.59 15.23
N LEU A 108 10.72 9.00 14.08
CA LEU A 108 9.90 9.06 12.88
C LEU A 108 8.52 8.46 13.11
N TYR A 109 8.45 7.26 13.71
CA TYR A 109 7.20 6.60 14.04
C TYR A 109 6.27 7.48 14.88
N ARG A 110 6.79 8.06 15.98
CA ARG A 110 5.97 8.91 16.85
C ARG A 110 5.54 10.20 16.17
N ILE A 111 6.39 10.81 15.34
CA ILE A 111 6.00 11.97 14.53
C ILE A 111 4.89 11.56 13.57
N THR A 112 5.03 10.46 12.84
CA THR A 112 3.99 10.02 11.88
C THR A 112 2.67 9.67 12.58
N VAL A 113 2.72 9.02 13.75
CA VAL A 113 1.52 8.71 14.53
C VAL A 113 0.86 9.98 15.07
N ALA A 114 1.64 10.95 15.57
CA ALA A 114 1.11 12.24 16.03
C ALA A 114 0.62 13.12 14.87
N SER A 115 1.25 13.01 13.70
CA SER A 115 0.87 13.68 12.45
C SER A 115 -0.18 12.92 11.66
N THR A 116 -0.73 11.80 12.18
CA THR A 116 -1.91 11.18 11.59
C THR A 116 -3.01 12.23 11.68
N ILE A 117 -3.19 12.95 10.58
CA ILE A 117 -4.01 14.16 10.49
C ILE A 117 -5.37 13.80 11.11
N PRO A 118 -5.75 14.37 12.27
CA PRO A 118 -7.10 14.22 12.76
C PRO A 118 -7.97 14.69 11.62
N ARG A 119 -8.85 13.82 11.10
CA ARG A 119 -9.67 14.04 9.90
C ARG A 119 -9.79 15.54 9.66
N SER A 120 -8.93 16.10 8.80
CA SER A 120 -9.41 17.25 8.09
C SER A 120 -10.45 16.55 7.24
N ASP A 121 -11.70 16.67 7.63
CA ASP A 121 -12.74 16.80 6.62
C ASP A 121 -12.10 17.78 5.65
N PHE A 122 -11.52 17.27 4.56
CA PHE A 122 -10.92 18.10 3.55
C PHE A 122 -12.15 18.76 2.95
N ILE A 123 -12.57 19.85 3.59
CA ILE A 123 -13.67 20.65 3.14
C ILE A 123 -13.10 21.26 1.88
N TRP A 124 -13.51 20.68 0.76
CA TRP A 124 -13.20 21.20 -0.56
C TRP A 124 -13.85 22.58 -0.63
N SER A 125 -13.15 23.61 -0.16
CA SER A 125 -13.67 24.97 -0.12
C SER A 125 -13.80 25.48 -1.54
N GLU A 126 -14.71 26.43 -1.76
CA GLU A 126 -14.93 26.99 -3.09
C GLU A 126 -13.65 27.66 -3.63
N GLU A 127 -12.86 28.27 -2.75
CA GLU A 127 -11.57 28.89 -3.08
C GLU A 127 -10.51 27.85 -3.45
N ALA A 128 -10.45 26.74 -2.70
CA ALA A 128 -9.54 25.63 -3.00
C ALA A 128 -9.93 24.95 -4.33
N ALA A 129 -11.23 24.79 -4.58
CA ALA A 129 -11.78 24.32 -5.85
C ALA A 129 -11.34 25.23 -6.99
N GLN A 130 -11.52 26.54 -6.83
CA GLN A 130 -11.25 27.53 -7.86
C GLN A 130 -9.76 27.60 -8.20
N ALA A 131 -8.88 27.44 -7.21
CA ALA A 131 -7.43 27.42 -7.38
C ALA A 131 -6.93 26.11 -8.01
N ALA A 132 -7.58 24.97 -7.71
CA ALA A 132 -7.19 23.66 -8.23
C ALA A 132 -7.81 23.33 -9.59
N TYR A 133 -8.87 24.03 -10.01
CA TYR A 133 -9.58 23.77 -11.25
C TYR A 133 -8.76 24.18 -12.47
N ASP A 134 -8.50 23.23 -13.36
CA ASP A 134 -7.69 23.40 -14.56
C ASP A 134 -8.58 23.57 -15.79
N ARG A 135 -8.75 24.83 -16.21
CA ARG A 135 -9.51 25.19 -17.42
C ARG A 135 -8.88 24.64 -18.71
N GLU A 136 -7.62 24.22 -18.71
CA GLU A 136 -7.03 23.55 -19.89
C GLU A 136 -7.64 22.17 -20.16
N LEU A 137 -8.39 21.61 -19.20
CA LEU A 137 -9.13 20.36 -19.35
C LEU A 137 -10.54 20.55 -19.93
N GLU A 138 -10.95 21.79 -20.22
CA GLU A 138 -12.24 22.08 -20.83
C GLU A 138 -12.21 21.91 -22.36
N ALA A 139 -13.22 21.24 -22.92
CA ALA A 139 -13.41 21.09 -24.36
C ALA A 139 -14.65 21.88 -24.81
N PRO A 140 -14.59 22.63 -25.93
CA PRO A 140 -15.71 23.48 -26.34
C PRO A 140 -16.99 22.69 -26.60
N GLY A 141 -18.09 23.11 -25.97
CA GLY A 141 -19.40 22.47 -26.05
C GLY A 141 -19.60 21.32 -25.06
N PHE A 142 -18.79 21.24 -24.00
CA PHE A 142 -18.97 20.24 -22.93
C PHE A 142 -20.24 20.46 -22.10
N GLU A 143 -20.78 21.68 -22.11
CA GLU A 143 -21.93 22.10 -21.33
C GLU A 143 -23.18 21.27 -21.66
N ALA A 144 -23.31 20.84 -22.92
CA ALA A 144 -24.41 19.98 -23.39
C ALA A 144 -24.41 18.59 -22.73
N PHE A 145 -23.30 18.16 -22.14
CA PHE A 145 -23.13 16.84 -21.53
C PHE A 145 -23.12 16.85 -20.00
N ILE A 146 -23.33 18.01 -19.36
CA ILE A 146 -23.26 18.16 -17.90
C ILE A 146 -24.27 17.25 -17.19
N ASP A 147 -25.52 17.21 -17.65
CA ASP A 147 -26.57 16.41 -16.99
C ASP A 147 -26.31 14.91 -17.13
N THR A 148 -25.82 14.47 -18.29
CA THR A 148 -25.38 13.08 -18.49
C THR A 148 -24.19 12.74 -17.61
N ALA A 149 -23.22 13.65 -17.49
CA ALA A 149 -22.05 13.48 -16.63
C ALA A 149 -22.43 13.36 -15.15
N LYS A 150 -23.41 14.16 -14.68
CA LYS A 150 -23.96 14.04 -13.31
C LYS A 150 -24.56 12.67 -13.06
N SER A 151 -25.39 12.17 -13.98
CA SER A 151 -25.99 10.83 -13.84
C SER A 151 -24.93 9.73 -13.75
N TYR A 152 -23.86 9.79 -14.55
CA TYR A 152 -22.75 8.82 -14.43
C TYR A 152 -21.93 8.99 -13.17
N LYS A 153 -21.74 10.23 -12.68
CA LYS A 153 -21.08 10.50 -11.41
C LYS A 153 -21.85 9.84 -10.27
N ASP A 154 -23.18 9.98 -10.22
CA ASP A 154 -24.03 9.39 -9.19
C ASP A 154 -23.93 7.85 -9.20
N MET A 155 -24.01 7.23 -10.39
CA MET A 155 -23.82 5.78 -10.54
C MET A 155 -22.44 5.32 -10.05
N TYR A 156 -21.39 6.11 -10.32
CA TYR A 156 -20.04 5.81 -9.84
C TYR A 156 -19.92 5.94 -8.32
N ILE A 157 -20.53 6.97 -7.73
CA ILE A 157 -20.58 7.20 -6.28
C ILE A 157 -21.28 6.03 -5.59
N ASP A 158 -22.40 5.56 -6.10
CA ASP A 158 -23.14 4.43 -5.52
C ASP A 158 -22.28 3.16 -5.51
N LYS A 159 -21.62 2.86 -6.63
CA LYS A 159 -20.74 1.69 -6.73
C LYS A 159 -19.49 1.83 -5.86
N MET A 160 -18.90 3.01 -5.80
CA MET A 160 -17.76 3.28 -4.92
C MET A 160 -18.18 3.11 -3.44
N SER A 161 -19.35 3.63 -3.06
CA SER A 161 -19.90 3.50 -1.71
C SER A 161 -20.16 2.04 -1.33
N ALA A 162 -20.63 1.23 -2.28
CA ALA A 162 -20.78 -0.21 -2.09
C ALA A 162 -19.41 -0.90 -1.84
N LEU A 163 -18.37 -0.53 -2.60
CA LEU A 163 -17.02 -1.05 -2.39
C LEU A 163 -16.43 -0.62 -1.05
N LEU A 164 -16.59 0.66 -0.67
CA LEU A 164 -16.16 1.19 0.62
C LEU A 164 -16.78 0.39 1.77
N THR A 165 -18.10 0.18 1.70
CA THR A 165 -18.85 -0.60 2.69
C THR A 165 -18.40 -2.06 2.74
N PHE A 166 -18.24 -2.70 1.57
CA PHE A 166 -17.84 -4.12 1.48
C PHE A 166 -16.47 -4.40 2.09
N TYR A 167 -15.49 -3.52 1.85
CA TYR A 167 -14.13 -3.67 2.36
C TYR A 167 -13.88 -2.99 3.71
N GLY A 168 -14.87 -2.26 4.25
CA GLY A 168 -14.73 -1.49 5.49
C GLY A 168 -13.78 -0.30 5.37
N ALA A 169 -13.65 0.28 4.18
CA ALA A 169 -12.87 1.48 3.93
C ALA A 169 -13.71 2.73 4.25
N ASN A 170 -13.08 3.76 4.80
CA ASN A 170 -13.75 4.99 5.23
C ASN A 170 -13.63 6.12 4.21
N SER A 171 -12.67 6.04 3.31
CA SER A 171 -12.37 7.10 2.35
C SER A 171 -11.91 6.54 1.02
N GLU A 172 -12.06 7.37 -0.02
CA GLU A 172 -11.72 7.00 -1.39
C GLU A 172 -10.21 6.67 -1.53
N ASP A 173 -9.32 7.38 -0.84
CA ASP A 173 -7.88 7.09 -0.89
C ASP A 173 -7.52 5.71 -0.32
N GLU A 174 -8.21 5.24 0.72
CA GLU A 174 -8.00 3.91 1.30
C GLU A 174 -8.30 2.82 0.27
N ILE A 175 -9.39 2.96 -0.48
CA ILE A 175 -9.82 1.94 -1.43
C ILE A 175 -9.04 2.01 -2.74
N LEU A 176 -8.72 3.21 -3.23
CA LEU A 176 -7.90 3.39 -4.43
C LEU A 176 -6.47 2.86 -4.25
N THR A 177 -5.90 3.02 -3.05
CA THR A 177 -4.54 2.52 -2.74
C THR A 177 -4.54 1.09 -2.22
N GLY A 178 -5.70 0.60 -1.76
CA GLY A 178 -5.88 -0.64 -1.02
C GLY A 178 -5.31 -0.61 0.41
N ASN A 179 -4.84 0.55 0.88
CA ASN A 179 -4.25 0.71 2.20
C ASN A 179 -5.31 1.18 3.21
N LEU A 180 -6.01 0.23 3.83
CA LEU A 180 -6.94 0.55 4.91
C LEU A 180 -6.20 1.05 6.15
N ARG A 181 -6.63 2.20 6.70
CA ARG A 181 -6.10 2.73 7.97
C ARG A 181 -6.64 1.93 9.15
N SER A 182 -7.94 1.62 9.13
CA SER A 182 -8.56 0.73 10.12
C SER A 182 -8.47 -0.72 9.66
N LYS A 183 -7.43 -1.43 10.13
CA LYS A 183 -7.25 -2.87 9.84
C LYS A 183 -7.90 -3.70 10.93
N SER A 184 -8.71 -4.69 10.54
CA SER A 184 -9.19 -5.71 11.48
C SER A 184 -8.01 -6.45 12.13
N MET A 185 -8.15 -6.84 13.40
CA MET A 185 -7.07 -7.43 14.21
C MET A 185 -6.39 -8.66 13.56
N TYR A 186 -7.14 -9.47 12.80
CA TYR A 186 -6.59 -10.64 12.11
C TYR A 186 -5.72 -10.29 10.89
N LEU A 187 -5.93 -9.12 10.26
CA LEU A 187 -5.12 -8.62 9.15
C LEU A 187 -3.86 -7.90 9.63
N GLN A 188 -3.85 -7.41 10.86
CA GLN A 188 -2.65 -6.79 11.46
C GLN A 188 -1.53 -7.80 11.69
N LYS A 189 -1.88 -9.07 11.96
CA LYS A 189 -0.90 -10.12 12.28
C LYS A 189 -0.35 -10.84 11.05
N ASP A 190 -1.15 -10.93 9.98
CA ASP A 190 -0.80 -11.69 8.78
C ASP A 190 -0.65 -10.73 7.57
N ASN A 191 0.58 -10.26 7.38
CA ASN A 191 0.93 -9.40 6.25
C ASN A 191 0.65 -10.05 4.89
N ARG A 192 0.68 -11.39 4.79
CA ARG A 192 0.38 -12.08 3.53
C ARG A 192 -1.10 -11.96 3.20
N ARG A 193 -1.98 -12.28 4.15
CA ARG A 193 -3.44 -12.09 3.99
C ARG A 193 -3.81 -10.64 3.75
N TYR A 194 -3.14 -9.70 4.42
CA TYR A 194 -3.34 -8.28 4.15
C TYR A 194 -2.97 -7.91 2.72
N THR A 195 -1.84 -8.44 2.21
CA THR A 195 -1.43 -8.25 0.81
C THR A 195 -2.46 -8.83 -0.16
N GLU A 196 -2.91 -10.07 0.07
CA GLU A 196 -3.95 -10.71 -0.75
C GLU A 196 -5.29 -9.94 -0.71
N MET A 197 -5.64 -9.35 0.44
CA MET A 197 -6.82 -8.48 0.55
C MET A 197 -6.64 -7.17 -0.23
N ARG A 198 -5.48 -6.53 -0.09
CA ARG A 198 -5.12 -5.32 -0.84
C ARG A 198 -5.22 -5.58 -2.34
N ASP A 199 -4.70 -6.70 -2.83
CA ASP A 199 -4.77 -7.06 -4.25
C ASP A 199 -6.23 -7.23 -4.72
N ARG A 200 -7.08 -7.86 -3.90
CA ARG A 200 -8.52 -7.97 -4.19
C ARG A 200 -9.20 -6.61 -4.27
N ILE A 201 -8.91 -5.70 -3.33
CA ILE A 201 -9.43 -4.32 -3.36
C ILE A 201 -9.03 -3.64 -4.69
N LEU A 202 -7.74 -3.70 -5.05
CA LEU A 202 -7.23 -3.07 -6.26
C LEU A 202 -7.88 -3.66 -7.53
N VAL A 203 -8.13 -4.96 -7.56
CA VAL A 203 -8.84 -5.62 -8.69
C VAL A 203 -10.30 -5.14 -8.76
N SER A 204 -11.01 -5.04 -7.63
CA SER A 204 -12.38 -4.53 -7.58
C SER A 204 -12.47 -3.08 -8.08
N VAL A 205 -11.58 -2.21 -7.61
CA VAL A 205 -11.50 -0.81 -8.07
C VAL A 205 -11.22 -0.75 -9.58
N LYS A 206 -10.24 -1.50 -10.09
CA LYS A 206 -9.98 -1.58 -11.53
C LYS A 206 -11.17 -2.12 -12.33
N SER A 207 -11.99 -2.98 -11.73
CA SER A 207 -13.22 -3.46 -12.36
C SER A 207 -14.25 -2.33 -12.47
N LEU A 208 -14.45 -1.55 -11.40
CA LEU A 208 -15.32 -0.38 -11.42
C LEU A 208 -14.86 0.67 -12.45
N GLN A 209 -13.57 0.97 -12.49
CA GLN A 209 -13.02 1.93 -13.45
C GLN A 209 -13.20 1.46 -14.91
N ARG A 210 -13.06 0.15 -15.18
CA ARG A 210 -13.35 -0.42 -16.50
C ARG A 210 -14.84 -0.34 -16.86
N GLU A 211 -15.71 -0.57 -15.90
CA GLU A 211 -17.16 -0.43 -16.09
C GLU A 211 -17.54 1.02 -16.40
N ALA A 212 -17.01 1.98 -15.63
CA ALA A 212 -17.20 3.41 -15.87
C ALA A 212 -16.68 3.85 -17.24
N LYS A 213 -15.50 3.36 -17.64
CA LYS A 213 -14.97 3.57 -19.00
C LYS A 213 -15.91 2.99 -20.07
N GLY A 214 -16.52 1.83 -19.80
CA GLY A 214 -17.54 1.24 -20.67
C GLY A 214 -18.79 2.13 -20.82
N TRP A 215 -19.28 2.74 -19.73
CA TRP A 215 -20.39 3.71 -19.82
C TRP A 215 -20.02 4.89 -20.72
N PHE A 216 -18.81 5.43 -20.55
CA PHE A 216 -18.29 6.53 -21.35
C PHE A 216 -18.19 6.18 -22.84
N GLU A 217 -17.61 5.03 -23.17
CA GLU A 217 -17.41 4.60 -24.55
C GLU A 217 -18.72 4.29 -25.28
N ASN A 218 -19.74 3.79 -24.57
CA ASN A 218 -21.04 3.46 -25.13
C ASN A 218 -21.98 4.66 -25.27
N SER A 219 -21.75 5.75 -24.53
CA SER A 219 -22.66 6.89 -24.46
C SER A 219 -22.31 8.04 -25.39
N CYS A 220 -21.13 8.04 -26.02
CA CYS A 220 -20.72 9.12 -26.91
C CYS A 220 -19.92 8.63 -28.12
N LYS A 221 -20.09 9.32 -29.25
CA LYS A 221 -19.28 9.08 -30.46
C LYS A 221 -17.85 9.57 -30.24
N LEU A 222 -16.92 9.10 -31.06
CA LEU A 222 -15.49 9.43 -30.96
C LEU A 222 -15.23 10.96 -30.88
N GLU A 223 -15.99 11.74 -31.64
CA GLU A 223 -15.88 13.22 -31.70
C GLU A 223 -16.43 13.92 -30.45
N GLU A 224 -17.33 13.27 -29.72
CA GLU A 224 -17.99 13.81 -28.53
C GLU A 224 -17.26 13.42 -27.24
N ARG A 225 -16.36 12.43 -27.28
CA ARG A 225 -15.59 11.95 -26.12
C ARG A 225 -14.85 13.07 -25.40
N GLN A 226 -14.27 14.02 -26.12
CA GLN A 226 -13.57 15.14 -25.49
C GLN A 226 -14.53 16.03 -24.68
N ARG A 227 -15.72 16.31 -25.22
CA ARG A 227 -16.75 17.11 -24.55
C ARG A 227 -17.31 16.37 -23.34
N MET A 228 -17.59 15.07 -23.47
CA MET A 228 -18.05 14.24 -22.36
C MET A 228 -17.01 14.15 -21.25
N ALA A 229 -15.73 13.93 -21.58
CA ALA A 229 -14.66 13.82 -20.57
C ALA A 229 -14.46 15.16 -19.83
N SER A 230 -14.50 16.27 -20.56
CA SER A 230 -14.51 17.62 -19.99
C SER A 230 -15.69 17.82 -19.05
N ALA A 231 -16.89 17.36 -19.42
CA ALA A 231 -18.07 17.44 -18.57
C ALA A 231 -17.90 16.61 -17.29
N TRP A 232 -17.34 15.40 -17.37
CA TRP A 232 -17.02 14.56 -16.20
C TRP A 232 -16.05 15.26 -15.26
N TYR A 233 -15.00 15.89 -15.81
CA TYR A 233 -14.05 16.69 -15.01
C TYR A 233 -14.74 17.88 -14.33
N HIS A 234 -15.56 18.61 -15.08
CA HIS A 234 -16.28 19.78 -14.58
C HIS A 234 -17.24 19.44 -13.44
N VAL A 235 -18.08 18.40 -13.56
CA VAL A 235 -19.04 18.02 -12.50
C VAL A 235 -18.36 17.48 -11.23
N THR A 236 -17.09 17.08 -11.31
CA THR A 236 -16.32 16.61 -10.15
C THR A 236 -15.53 17.71 -9.47
N TYR A 237 -14.90 18.62 -10.24
CA TYR A 237 -13.92 19.56 -9.70
C TYR A 237 -14.35 21.03 -9.73
N HIS A 238 -15.38 21.39 -10.50
CA HIS A 238 -15.79 22.79 -10.62
C HIS A 238 -16.36 23.31 -9.29
N PRO A 239 -16.03 24.54 -8.86
CA PRO A 239 -16.52 25.12 -7.59
C PRO A 239 -18.04 25.06 -7.43
N SER A 240 -18.80 25.24 -8.52
CA SER A 240 -20.27 25.15 -8.50
C SER A 240 -20.83 23.78 -8.11
N HIS A 241 -20.02 22.72 -8.14
CA HIS A 241 -20.40 21.34 -7.83
C HIS A 241 -19.67 20.78 -6.61
N CYS A 242 -18.89 21.61 -5.89
CA CYS A 242 -18.03 21.13 -4.80
C CYS A 242 -18.79 20.71 -3.53
N GLN A 243 -20.03 21.21 -3.35
CA GLN A 243 -20.87 20.93 -2.19
C GLN A 243 -21.84 19.74 -2.39
N ASP A 244 -21.91 19.18 -3.61
CA ASP A 244 -22.75 18.02 -3.89
C ASP A 244 -22.20 16.82 -3.10
N SER A 245 -22.99 16.30 -2.15
CA SER A 245 -22.58 15.29 -1.18
C SER A 245 -22.12 14.00 -1.86
N GLY A 246 -20.82 13.72 -1.82
CA GLY A 246 -20.21 12.50 -2.35
C GLY A 246 -19.08 12.76 -3.34
N ASN A 247 -17.99 13.38 -2.88
CA ASN A 247 -16.85 13.67 -3.76
C ASN A 247 -16.03 12.39 -4.03
N CYS A 248 -16.41 11.65 -5.08
CA CYS A 248 -15.55 10.65 -5.71
C CYS A 248 -14.63 11.35 -6.71
N LEU A 249 -13.46 11.79 -6.23
CA LEU A 249 -12.48 12.53 -7.00
C LEU A 249 -11.85 11.68 -8.11
N SER A 250 -11.85 10.35 -7.99
CA SER A 250 -11.31 9.46 -9.02
C SER A 250 -12.15 9.32 -10.28
N PHE A 251 -13.43 9.70 -10.23
CA PHE A 251 -14.39 9.49 -11.33
C PHE A 251 -13.89 9.96 -12.71
N PRO A 252 -13.52 11.24 -12.92
CA PRO A 252 -13.09 11.72 -14.23
C PRO A 252 -11.75 11.14 -14.69
N TRP A 253 -10.92 10.66 -13.76
CA TRP A 253 -9.63 10.06 -14.09
C TRP A 253 -9.73 8.64 -14.65
N THR A 254 -10.93 8.04 -14.63
CA THR A 254 -11.22 6.80 -15.39
C THR A 254 -11.01 6.99 -16.90
N VAL A 255 -11.17 8.21 -17.40
CA VAL A 255 -10.93 8.63 -18.80
C VAL A 255 -9.78 9.63 -18.90
N GLY A 256 -8.78 9.48 -18.02
CA GLY A 256 -7.62 10.36 -17.94
C GLY A 256 -6.82 10.48 -19.25
N ASP A 257 -6.83 9.43 -20.09
CA ASP A 257 -6.25 9.43 -21.43
C ASP A 257 -6.88 10.50 -22.35
N VAL A 258 -8.20 10.63 -22.31
CA VAL A 258 -8.94 11.64 -23.08
C VAL A 258 -8.67 13.04 -22.51
N LEU A 259 -8.71 13.19 -21.19
CA LEU A 259 -8.42 14.46 -20.50
C LEU A 259 -7.01 14.99 -20.81
N LEU A 260 -6.00 14.12 -20.79
CA LEU A 260 -4.63 14.49 -21.16
C LEU A 260 -4.54 14.91 -22.63
N THR A 261 -5.31 14.28 -23.52
CA THR A 261 -5.39 14.66 -24.93
C THR A 261 -5.96 16.07 -25.08
N ILE A 262 -7.06 16.41 -24.36
CA ILE A 262 -7.64 17.75 -24.35
C ILE A 262 -6.61 18.79 -23.90
N LYS A 263 -5.95 18.54 -22.77
CA LYS A 263 -4.91 19.44 -22.24
C LYS A 263 -3.78 19.67 -23.24
N SER A 264 -3.31 18.61 -23.90
CA SER A 264 -2.26 18.72 -24.91
C SER A 264 -2.69 19.54 -26.13
N ALA A 265 -3.96 19.44 -26.54
CA ALA A 265 -4.52 20.19 -27.66
C ALA A 265 -4.71 21.68 -27.30
N ASN A 266 -5.19 21.97 -26.09
CA ASN A 266 -5.40 23.33 -25.61
C ASN A 266 -4.07 24.07 -25.40
N ARG A 267 -3.02 23.39 -24.92
CA ARG A 267 -1.67 23.98 -24.82
C ARG A 267 -1.06 24.36 -26.17
N LYS A 268 -1.37 23.64 -27.25
CA LYS A 268 -0.89 23.95 -28.61
C LYS A 268 -1.59 25.14 -29.25
N LYS A 269 -2.76 25.55 -28.73
CA LYS A 269 -3.53 26.71 -29.21
C LYS A 269 -3.14 28.03 -28.53
N ARG A 270 -2.31 27.96 -27.49
CA ARG A 270 -1.72 29.09 -26.78
C ARG A 270 -0.40 29.49 -27.42
#